data_AF-A0A4Q3HKN3-F1
#
_entry.id   AF-A0A4Q3HKN3-F1
#
_cell.length_a   1.000
_cell.length_b   1.000
_cell.length_c   1.000
_cell.angle_alpha   90.00
_cell.angle_beta   90.00
_cell.angle_gamma   90.00
#
_symmetry.space_group_name_H-M   'P 1'
#
loop_
_entity.id
_entity.type
_entity.pdbx_description
1 polymer ?
#
loop_
_entity_poly.entity_id
_entity_poly.type
_entity_poly.pdbx_seq_one_letter_code
_entity_poly.pdbx_strand_id
1 'polypeptide(L)'
;HHFEPVKVLQWRTKSVDYSSLAALRASLDRPPTVAGLARALPAIDIQALDYLSRYAEIRDTATTPERVEKLWEACALPDYRRIAPAQHADLISTLFSDLVRFGTVNEQFMAEQVRRADRTDGEIDTLSARIAQIRTWTYVSNRPGWLADPTHWQEKTREIEDRLSDALHERLTKRFVDRRTSVLMKRLRENAMLEAEISVNGDVFVEGHHVGQLAGFRFTPIAGTEGPDAKAVQGAAQKALALEFEARAARLYASGNNDLAVGSDGSVRWLGEPVGRLASSDHIMRPRLILLADEQLTGNAREHVVARIERFVNHHIATVLKPLDDLSRAEDLQGLAKGLAFQLVENLGVMFRRDVAEDVKTLDQDARASMR
;
A
#
# COMPACT_ATOMS: atom_id res chain seq x y z
N HIS A 1 -17.02 0.82 28.64
CA HIS A 1 -15.57 1.08 28.85
C HIS A 1 -15.42 1.64 30.25
N HIS A 2 -14.65 0.98 31.12
CA HIS A 2 -14.27 1.52 32.44
C HIS A 2 -12.84 2.04 32.30
N PHE A 3 -12.63 3.33 32.54
CA PHE A 3 -11.29 3.94 32.51
C PHE A 3 -10.80 4.12 33.94
N GLU A 4 -9.48 3.99 34.14
CA GLU A 4 -8.89 4.28 35.44
C GLU A 4 -9.08 5.78 35.82
N PRO A 5 -9.35 6.08 37.10
CA PRO A 5 -9.52 7.45 37.55
C PRO A 5 -8.20 8.24 37.48
N VAL A 6 -8.26 9.43 36.89
CA VAL A 6 -7.11 10.34 36.79
C VAL A 6 -6.77 10.88 38.17
N LYS A 7 -5.58 10.55 38.68
CA LYS A 7 -5.15 10.87 40.05
C LYS A 7 -4.65 12.31 40.23
N VAL A 8 -4.13 12.93 39.16
CA VAL A 8 -3.57 14.28 39.18
C VAL A 8 -3.90 14.98 37.86
N LEU A 9 -4.38 16.22 37.93
CA LEU A 9 -4.60 17.09 36.76
C LEU A 9 -3.63 18.27 36.78
N GLN A 10 -3.15 18.66 35.60
CA GLN A 10 -2.35 19.87 35.44
C GLN A 10 -3.27 21.09 35.44
N TRP A 11 -2.94 22.07 36.28
CA TRP A 11 -3.72 23.27 36.49
C TRP A 11 -2.88 24.53 36.28
N ARG A 12 -3.54 25.58 35.80
CA ARG A 12 -3.01 26.93 35.66
C ARG A 12 -4.07 27.95 36.06
N THR A 13 -3.64 29.06 36.66
CA THR A 13 -4.54 30.15 37.04
C THR A 13 -5.27 30.75 35.83
N LYS A 14 -6.53 31.14 36.04
CA LYS A 14 -7.28 32.01 35.11
C LYS A 14 -7.27 33.47 35.53
N SER A 15 -6.99 33.75 36.80
CA SER A 15 -6.91 35.11 37.34
C SER A 15 -5.49 35.63 37.16
N VAL A 16 -5.26 36.32 36.05
CA VAL A 16 -3.96 36.92 35.69
C VAL A 16 -3.97 38.40 36.10
N ASP A 17 -2.88 38.87 36.71
CA ASP A 17 -2.73 40.27 37.14
C ASP A 17 -1.83 41.03 36.17
N TYR A 18 -2.40 42.00 35.44
CA TYR A 18 -1.66 42.78 34.45
C TYR A 18 -1.07 44.08 35.00
N SER A 19 -1.21 44.40 36.29
CA SER A 19 -0.79 45.69 36.85
C SER A 19 0.68 46.04 36.64
N SER A 20 1.55 45.02 36.58
CA SER A 20 2.98 45.15 36.26
C SER A 20 3.54 43.81 35.80
N LEU A 21 4.71 43.81 35.16
CA LEU A 21 5.41 42.57 34.78
C LEU A 21 5.67 41.64 35.98
N ALA A 22 6.02 42.21 37.13
CA ALA A 22 6.24 41.44 38.36
C ALA A 22 4.95 40.81 38.88
N ALA A 23 3.83 41.56 38.87
CA ALA A 23 2.52 41.05 39.26
C ALA A 23 2.02 39.96 38.30
N LEU A 24 2.24 40.13 36.99
CA LEU A 24 1.92 39.13 35.97
C LEU A 24 2.64 37.82 36.28
N ARG A 25 3.96 37.86 36.45
CA ARG A 25 4.76 36.68 36.81
C ARG A 25 4.26 36.02 38.10
N ALA A 26 4.08 36.80 39.16
CA ALA A 26 3.61 36.29 40.44
C ALA A 26 2.21 35.66 40.36
N SER A 27 1.32 36.22 39.53
CA SER A 27 -0.03 35.67 39.32
C SER A 27 0.02 34.32 38.61
N LEU A 28 0.87 34.18 37.58
CA LEU A 28 1.07 32.94 36.81
C LEU A 28 1.74 31.83 37.64
N ASP A 29 2.56 32.21 38.63
CA ASP A 29 3.27 31.29 39.52
C ASP A 29 2.41 30.73 40.67
N ARG A 30 1.17 31.20 40.86
CA ARG A 30 0.32 30.76 41.97
C ARG A 30 0.09 29.25 41.94
N PRO A 31 0.18 28.54 43.07
CA PRO A 31 -0.13 27.11 43.15
C PRO A 31 -1.65 26.87 43.17
N PRO A 32 -2.13 25.68 42.75
CA PRO A 32 -3.53 25.31 42.91
C PRO A 32 -3.88 25.14 44.39
N THR A 33 -5.12 25.48 44.76
CA THR A 33 -5.65 25.31 46.12
C THR A 33 -6.44 24.02 46.32
N VAL A 34 -6.75 23.29 45.24
CA VAL A 34 -7.59 22.08 45.25
C VAL A 34 -6.71 20.83 45.22
N ALA A 35 -6.96 19.89 46.13
CA ALA A 35 -6.27 18.61 46.16
C ALA A 35 -6.51 17.81 44.87
N GLY A 36 -5.45 17.14 44.37
CA GLY A 36 -5.47 16.44 43.08
C GLY A 36 -5.13 17.32 41.87
N LEU A 37 -4.92 18.63 42.07
CA LEU A 37 -4.35 19.51 41.04
C LEU A 37 -2.86 19.73 41.31
N ALA A 38 -2.06 19.61 40.26
CA ALA A 38 -0.65 19.98 40.26
C ALA A 38 -0.43 21.15 39.30
N ARG A 39 0.56 21.97 39.60
CA ARG A 39 0.95 23.07 38.72
C ARG A 39 1.40 22.50 37.36
N ALA A 40 0.92 23.11 36.27
CA ALA A 40 1.38 22.76 34.93
C ALA A 40 2.89 23.03 34.79
N LEU A 41 3.59 22.16 34.04
CA LEU A 41 4.99 22.37 33.70
C LEU A 41 5.17 23.71 32.95
N PRO A 42 6.32 24.40 33.09
CA PRO A 42 6.57 25.67 32.42
C PRO A 42 6.36 25.56 30.91
N ALA A 43 5.26 26.12 30.42
CA ALA A 43 4.92 26.16 29.01
C ALA A 43 5.74 27.24 28.28
N ILE A 44 5.73 27.16 26.94
CA ILE A 44 6.53 28.03 26.05
C ILE A 44 6.25 29.52 26.30
N ASP A 45 5.01 29.87 26.61
CA ASP A 45 4.58 31.24 26.88
C ASP A 45 5.18 31.82 28.17
N ILE A 46 5.24 31.03 29.25
CA ILE A 46 5.90 31.42 30.51
C ILE A 46 7.41 31.55 30.28
N GLN A 47 8.01 30.62 29.53
CA GLN A 47 9.43 30.69 29.20
C GLN A 47 9.74 31.95 28.38
N ALA A 48 8.93 32.28 27.38
CA ALA A 48 9.08 33.50 26.59
C ALA A 48 8.97 34.75 27.47
N LEU A 49 7.98 34.81 28.36
CA LEU A 49 7.83 35.91 29.32
C LEU A 49 9.07 36.06 30.22
N ASP A 50 9.65 34.95 30.67
CA ASP A 50 10.85 34.94 31.50
C ASP A 50 12.09 35.49 30.81
N TYR A 51 12.25 35.24 29.51
CA TYR A 51 13.31 35.83 28.69
C TYR A 51 13.05 37.32 28.45
N LEU A 52 11.84 37.66 27.98
CA LEU A 52 11.44 39.03 27.64
C LEU A 52 11.52 39.97 28.84
N SER A 53 11.18 39.50 30.04
CA SER A 53 11.25 40.29 31.28
C SER A 53 12.68 40.75 31.62
N ARG A 54 13.71 40.14 31.03
CA ARG A 54 15.12 40.51 31.22
C ARG A 54 15.57 41.60 30.25
N TYR A 55 14.85 41.81 29.15
CA TYR A 55 15.19 42.82 28.15
C TYR A 55 14.76 44.20 28.65
N ALA A 56 15.71 45.15 28.70
CA ALA A 56 15.45 46.51 29.20
C ALA A 56 14.36 47.22 28.38
N GLU A 57 14.42 47.08 27.06
CA GLU A 57 13.46 47.65 26.11
C GLU A 57 12.02 47.18 26.36
N ILE A 58 11.84 45.90 26.74
CA ILE A 58 10.53 45.36 27.09
C ILE A 58 10.04 45.94 28.42
N ARG A 59 10.91 46.02 29.43
CA ARG A 59 10.57 46.59 30.73
C ARG A 59 10.18 48.07 30.63
N ASP A 60 10.87 48.83 29.78
CA ASP A 60 10.62 50.25 29.57
C ASP A 60 9.35 50.49 28.72
N THR A 61 8.96 49.50 27.92
CA THR A 61 7.74 49.57 27.09
C THR A 61 6.50 49.11 27.85
N ALA A 62 6.59 48.01 28.62
CA ALA A 62 5.48 47.37 29.34
C ALA A 62 5.20 48.03 30.71
N THR A 63 4.92 49.33 30.68
CA THR A 63 4.75 50.17 31.89
C THR A 63 3.29 50.38 32.30
N THR A 64 2.32 50.03 31.45
CA THR A 64 0.88 50.15 31.74
C THR A 64 0.20 48.77 31.70
N PRO A 65 -0.94 48.58 32.40
CA PRO A 65 -1.63 47.30 32.43
C PRO A 65 -2.00 46.75 31.05
N GLU A 66 -2.43 47.62 30.14
CA GLU A 66 -2.83 47.24 28.78
C GLU A 66 -1.64 46.71 27.97
N ARG A 67 -0.45 47.28 28.18
CA ARG A 67 0.78 46.83 27.52
C ARG A 67 1.31 45.54 28.12
N VAL A 68 1.16 45.34 29.42
CA VAL A 68 1.50 44.07 30.09
C VAL A 68 0.58 42.95 29.60
N GLU A 69 -0.72 43.22 29.44
CA GLU A 69 -1.67 42.30 28.83
C GLU A 69 -1.30 42.00 27.37
N LYS A 70 -0.99 43.03 26.57
CA LYS A 70 -0.56 42.85 25.17
C LYS A 70 0.73 42.02 25.05
N LEU A 71 1.70 42.23 25.95
CA LEU A 71 2.91 41.40 26.03
C LEU A 71 2.54 39.95 26.33
N TRP A 72 1.62 39.73 27.28
CA TRP A 72 1.16 38.40 27.64
C TRP A 72 0.45 37.69 26.49
N GLU A 73 -0.40 38.40 25.75
CA GLU A 73 -1.00 37.90 24.50
C GLU A 73 0.06 37.54 23.45
N ALA A 74 1.13 38.33 23.35
CA ALA A 74 2.23 38.06 22.44
C ALA A 74 3.05 36.83 22.85
N CYS A 75 3.25 36.60 24.15
CA CYS A 75 3.90 35.39 24.68
C CYS A 75 3.14 34.10 24.34
N ALA A 76 1.83 34.17 24.05
CA ALA A 76 1.05 33.01 23.63
C ALA A 76 1.39 32.52 22.20
N LEU A 77 2.29 33.21 21.48
CA LEU A 77 2.76 32.80 20.17
C LEU A 77 3.39 31.39 20.22
N PRO A 78 2.82 30.40 19.50
CA PRO A 78 3.37 29.05 19.50
C PRO A 78 4.74 29.00 18.80
N ASP A 79 5.69 28.27 19.37
CA ASP A 79 6.96 27.95 18.72
C ASP A 79 6.84 26.69 17.85
N TYR A 80 6.25 26.83 16.67
CA TYR A 80 6.19 25.74 15.69
C TYR A 80 7.58 25.33 15.18
N ARG A 81 8.55 26.25 15.19
CA ARG A 81 9.90 26.06 14.65
C ARG A 81 10.84 25.34 15.61
N ARG A 82 10.49 25.26 16.90
CA ARG A 82 11.30 24.66 17.97
C ARG A 82 12.71 25.26 18.01
N ILE A 83 12.78 26.58 17.90
CA ILE A 83 14.04 27.32 17.91
C ILE A 83 14.53 27.52 19.33
N ALA A 84 15.74 28.08 19.48
CA ALA A 84 16.25 28.41 20.80
C ALA A 84 15.28 29.39 21.52
N PRO A 85 14.99 29.21 22.82
CA PRO A 85 14.04 30.06 23.54
C PRO A 85 14.32 31.56 23.42
N ALA A 86 15.59 31.96 23.38
CA ALA A 86 15.99 33.35 23.16
C ALA A 86 15.56 33.87 21.78
N GLN A 87 15.75 33.09 20.71
CA GLN A 87 15.34 33.49 19.36
C GLN A 87 13.81 33.59 19.21
N HIS A 88 13.06 32.73 19.93
CA HIS A 88 11.60 32.84 19.97
C HIS A 88 11.17 34.11 20.72
N ALA A 89 11.83 34.41 21.84
CA ALA A 89 11.62 35.67 22.57
C ALA A 89 11.92 36.89 21.70
N ASP A 90 12.97 36.88 20.88
CA ASP A 90 13.30 38.01 19.99
C ASP A 90 12.20 38.26 18.94
N LEU A 91 11.59 37.20 18.40
CA LEU A 91 10.43 37.34 17.51
C LEU A 91 9.24 37.97 18.25
N ILE A 92 8.93 37.47 19.45
CA ILE A 92 7.83 38.02 20.27
C ILE A 92 8.09 39.48 20.62
N SER A 93 9.33 39.84 20.95
CA SER A 93 9.77 41.21 21.23
C SER A 93 9.50 42.13 20.05
N THR A 94 9.81 41.67 18.84
CA THR A 94 9.56 42.40 17.59
C THR A 94 8.06 42.65 17.40
N LEU A 95 7.24 41.59 17.50
CA LEU A 95 5.78 41.70 17.34
C LEU A 95 5.15 42.59 18.40
N PHE A 96 5.54 42.44 19.67
CA PHE A 96 5.07 43.27 20.77
C PHE A 96 5.41 44.75 20.55
N SER A 97 6.64 45.04 20.11
CA SER A 97 7.08 46.42 19.83
C SER A 97 6.24 47.06 18.73
N ASP A 98 5.95 46.33 17.65
CA ASP A 98 5.09 46.82 16.57
C ASP A 98 3.65 47.06 17.06
N LEU A 99 3.08 46.11 17.80
CA LEU A 99 1.72 46.21 18.35
C LEU A 99 1.58 47.42 19.30
N VAL A 100 2.60 47.74 20.10
CA VAL A 100 2.56 48.89 21.00
C VAL A 100 2.79 50.21 20.27
N ARG A 101 3.66 50.24 19.25
CA ARG A 101 4.03 51.47 18.54
C ARG A 101 3.03 51.86 17.45
N PHE A 102 2.55 50.88 16.69
CA PHE A 102 1.75 51.09 15.48
C PHE A 102 0.33 50.50 15.59
N GLY A 103 0.03 49.74 16.66
CA GLY A 103 -1.25 49.06 16.83
C GLY A 103 -1.42 47.79 15.99
N THR A 104 -0.53 47.57 15.02
CA THR A 104 -0.52 46.40 14.12
C THR A 104 0.92 45.93 13.90
N VAL A 105 1.08 44.65 13.58
CA VAL A 105 2.36 44.07 13.17
C VAL A 105 2.76 44.66 11.82
N ASN A 106 4.04 44.97 11.65
CA ASN A 106 4.55 45.54 10.42
C ASN A 106 4.31 44.59 9.21
N GLU A 107 3.51 45.03 8.24
CA GLU A 107 3.15 44.24 7.07
C GLU A 107 4.36 43.89 6.20
N GLN A 108 5.34 44.79 6.10
CA GLN A 108 6.54 44.55 5.31
C GLN A 108 7.40 43.45 5.96
N PHE A 109 7.51 43.46 7.28
CA PHE A 109 8.17 42.40 8.03
C PHE A 109 7.47 41.05 7.82
N MET A 110 6.14 41.01 7.96
CA MET A 110 5.37 39.79 7.70
C MET A 110 5.54 39.30 6.25
N ALA A 111 5.46 40.20 5.28
CA ALA A 111 5.63 39.88 3.86
C ALA A 111 7.00 39.26 3.56
N GLU A 112 8.06 39.77 4.18
CA GLU A 112 9.40 39.20 4.04
C GLU A 112 9.49 37.79 4.64
N GLN A 113 8.91 37.58 5.81
CA GLN A 113 8.93 36.28 6.50
C GLN A 113 8.12 35.22 5.77
N VAL A 114 6.94 35.60 5.26
CA VAL A 114 6.08 34.75 4.43
C VAL A 114 6.80 34.38 3.12
N ARG A 115 7.44 35.34 2.45
CA ARG A 115 8.20 35.11 1.21
C ARG A 115 9.38 34.15 1.41
N ARG A 116 10.06 34.20 2.55
CA ARG A 116 11.15 33.27 2.89
C ARG A 116 10.65 31.83 3.05
N ALA A 117 9.42 31.65 3.54
CA ALA A 117 8.80 30.34 3.69
C ALA A 117 8.18 29.81 2.38
N ASP A 118 7.76 30.68 1.47
CA ASP A 118 7.11 30.34 0.18
C ASP A 118 8.08 29.78 -0.87
N ARG A 119 8.62 28.60 -0.59
CA ARG A 119 9.50 27.86 -1.48
C ARG A 119 9.23 26.37 -1.34
N THR A 120 8.91 25.71 -2.44
CA THR A 120 8.60 24.27 -2.48
C THR A 120 9.81 23.39 -2.81
N ASP A 121 10.99 23.99 -3.06
CA ASP A 121 12.22 23.26 -3.33
C ASP A 121 12.91 22.74 -2.05
N GLY A 122 13.59 21.60 -2.13
CA GLY A 122 14.40 21.07 -1.02
C GLY A 122 13.92 19.71 -0.52
N GLU A 123 14.61 19.21 0.50
CA GLU A 123 14.35 17.92 1.13
C GLU A 123 13.27 18.01 2.21
N ILE A 124 12.83 16.86 2.72
CA ILE A 124 11.78 16.73 3.74
C ILE A 124 12.00 17.66 4.94
N ASP A 125 13.24 17.73 5.45
CA ASP A 125 13.56 18.55 6.63
C ASP A 125 13.46 20.05 6.30
N THR A 126 13.87 20.45 5.09
CA THR A 126 13.74 21.83 4.60
C THR A 126 12.29 22.25 4.45
N LEU A 127 11.45 21.39 3.86
CA LEU A 127 10.03 21.63 3.70
C LEU A 127 9.31 21.67 5.06
N SER A 128 9.64 20.74 5.96
CA SER A 128 9.08 20.71 7.32
C SER A 128 9.42 21.98 8.10
N ALA A 129 10.66 22.48 7.99
CA ALA A 129 11.07 23.74 8.62
C ALA A 129 10.30 24.95 8.06
N ARG A 130 10.04 24.98 6.75
CA ARG A 130 9.24 26.04 6.11
C ARG A 130 7.76 25.97 6.50
N ILE A 131 7.18 24.78 6.62
CA ILE A 131 5.81 24.59 7.14
C ILE A 131 5.72 25.09 8.59
N ALA A 132 6.71 24.76 9.43
CA ALA A 132 6.77 25.28 10.78
C ALA A 132 6.86 26.82 10.80
N GLN A 133 7.62 27.41 9.88
CA GLN A 133 7.73 28.86 9.76
C GLN A 133 6.41 29.51 9.30
N ILE A 134 5.73 28.98 8.28
CA ILE A 134 4.47 29.56 7.80
C ILE A 134 3.37 29.46 8.86
N ARG A 135 3.31 28.38 9.66
CA ARG A 135 2.33 28.22 10.74
C ARG A 135 2.39 29.30 11.81
N THR A 136 3.57 29.84 12.10
CA THR A 136 3.70 31.01 12.99
C THR A 136 2.95 32.21 12.41
N TRP A 137 3.04 32.44 11.10
CA TRP A 137 2.35 33.54 10.42
C TRP A 137 0.87 33.26 10.19
N THR A 138 0.48 32.00 9.96
CA THR A 138 -0.92 31.57 9.97
C THR A 138 -1.55 31.91 11.33
N TYR A 139 -0.88 31.59 12.44
CA TYR A 139 -1.34 31.96 13.78
C TYR A 139 -1.49 33.47 13.95
N VAL A 140 -0.46 34.26 13.60
CA VAL A 140 -0.49 35.73 13.67
C VAL A 140 -1.64 36.32 12.85
N SER A 141 -1.88 35.81 11.64
CA SER A 141 -2.97 36.29 10.77
C SER A 141 -4.37 36.03 11.33
N ASN A 142 -4.52 35.04 12.21
CA ASN A 142 -5.77 34.71 12.87
C ASN A 142 -5.94 35.44 14.22
N ARG A 143 -4.97 36.25 14.66
CA ARG A 143 -5.10 37.04 15.90
C ARG A 143 -5.91 38.31 15.65
N PRO A 144 -7.06 38.50 16.35
CA PRO A 144 -7.87 39.70 16.17
C PRO A 144 -7.08 40.98 16.50
N GLY A 145 -7.15 41.97 15.62
CA GLY A 145 -6.55 43.29 15.83
C GLY A 145 -5.03 43.35 15.73
N TRP A 146 -4.36 42.31 15.23
CA TRP A 146 -2.90 42.31 15.07
C TRP A 146 -2.43 42.77 13.69
N LEU A 147 -3.27 42.72 12.67
CA LEU A 147 -2.94 43.10 11.29
C LEU A 147 -3.94 44.13 10.76
N ALA A 148 -3.50 44.97 9.82
CA ALA A 148 -4.36 45.92 9.13
C ALA A 148 -5.29 45.23 8.12
N ASP A 149 -4.78 44.23 7.38
CA ASP A 149 -5.59 43.37 6.50
C ASP A 149 -5.50 41.87 6.89
N PRO A 150 -6.25 41.42 7.91
CA PRO A 150 -6.21 40.02 8.36
C PRO A 150 -6.65 39.02 7.28
N THR A 151 -7.66 39.38 6.46
CA THR A 151 -8.24 38.46 5.47
C THR A 151 -7.23 38.13 4.37
N HIS A 152 -6.54 39.15 3.83
CA HIS A 152 -5.49 38.94 2.84
C HIS A 152 -4.41 37.98 3.36
N TRP A 153 -3.93 38.21 4.59
CA TRP A 153 -2.85 37.40 5.17
C TRP A 153 -3.29 35.98 5.55
N GLN A 154 -4.53 35.78 5.99
CA GLN A 154 -5.10 34.45 6.26
C GLN A 154 -5.16 33.61 4.98
N GLU A 155 -5.66 34.18 3.89
CA GLU A 155 -5.71 33.50 2.59
C GLU A 155 -4.30 33.19 2.07
N LYS A 156 -3.39 34.18 2.15
CA LYS A 156 -2.03 34.02 1.64
C LYS A 156 -1.22 32.97 2.39
N THR A 157 -1.29 32.98 3.72
CA THR A 157 -0.56 32.01 4.55
C THR A 157 -1.10 30.60 4.37
N ARG A 158 -2.43 30.45 4.22
CA ARG A 158 -3.08 29.16 3.93
C ARG A 158 -2.67 28.59 2.57
N GLU A 159 -2.71 29.40 1.51
CA GLU A 159 -2.27 28.99 0.17
C GLU A 159 -0.83 28.46 0.17
N ILE A 160 0.06 29.13 0.91
CA ILE A 160 1.47 28.71 1.05
C ILE A 160 1.58 27.42 1.86
N GLU A 161 0.86 27.30 2.98
CA GLU A 161 0.87 26.09 3.80
C GLU A 161 0.37 24.86 3.02
N ASP A 162 -0.69 25.02 2.21
CA ASP A 162 -1.21 23.95 1.35
C ASP A 162 -0.16 23.52 0.31
N ARG A 163 0.44 24.46 -0.42
CA ARG A 163 1.50 24.17 -1.41
C ARG A 163 2.73 23.49 -0.80
N LEU A 164 3.16 23.93 0.39
CA LEU A 164 4.29 23.32 1.09
C LEU A 164 3.95 21.91 1.58
N SER A 165 2.72 21.69 2.04
CA SER A 165 2.24 20.38 2.51
C SER A 165 2.16 19.36 1.37
N ASP A 166 1.69 19.79 0.19
CA ASP A 166 1.67 18.95 -1.01
C ASP A 166 3.09 18.56 -1.45
N ALA A 167 4.01 19.53 -1.51
CA ALA A 167 5.42 19.27 -1.83
C ALA A 167 6.08 18.31 -0.83
N LEU A 168 5.77 18.45 0.47
CA LEU A 168 6.25 17.55 1.50
C LEU A 168 5.69 16.13 1.31
N HIS A 169 4.41 16.01 0.98
CA HIS A 169 3.76 14.72 0.74
C HIS A 169 4.37 13.99 -0.47
N GLU A 170 4.64 14.70 -1.56
CA GLU A 170 5.32 14.15 -2.73
C GLU A 170 6.73 13.64 -2.37
N ARG A 171 7.50 14.41 -1.59
CA ARG A 171 8.84 14.03 -1.12
C ARG A 171 8.82 12.85 -0.16
N LEU A 172 7.85 12.77 0.75
CA LEU A 172 7.65 11.62 1.63
C LEU A 172 7.38 10.35 0.83
N THR A 173 6.50 10.44 -0.17
CA THR A 173 6.19 9.33 -1.08
C THR A 173 7.43 8.86 -1.82
N LYS A 174 8.20 9.78 -2.42
CA LYS A 174 9.46 9.48 -3.11
C LYS A 174 10.52 8.88 -2.18
N ARG A 175 10.75 9.44 -0.99
CA ARG A 175 11.74 8.93 -0.02
C ARG A 175 11.37 7.56 0.55
N PHE A 176 10.08 7.24 0.69
CA PHE A 176 9.64 5.90 1.08
C PHE A 176 9.97 4.86 0.00
N VAL A 177 9.86 5.24 -1.28
CA VAL A 177 10.30 4.41 -2.41
C VAL A 177 11.83 4.29 -2.41
N ASP A 178 12.56 5.40 -2.32
CA ASP A 178 14.03 5.41 -2.42
C ASP A 178 14.76 4.77 -1.24
N ARG A 179 14.26 4.92 0.00
CA ARG A 179 14.86 4.30 1.19
C ARG A 179 14.71 2.77 1.17
N ARG A 180 13.62 2.25 0.60
CA ARG A 180 13.45 0.81 0.38
C ARG A 180 14.45 0.30 -0.65
N THR A 181 14.65 1.05 -1.73
CA THR A 181 15.69 0.76 -2.74
C THR A 181 17.11 0.84 -2.17
N SER A 182 17.43 1.80 -1.31
CA SER A 182 18.80 1.95 -0.79
C SER A 182 19.20 0.87 0.24
N VAL A 183 18.24 0.37 1.04
CA VAL A 183 18.48 -0.72 1.99
C VAL A 183 18.65 -2.05 1.26
N LEU A 184 17.85 -2.27 0.21
CA LEU A 184 18.03 -3.37 -0.75
C LEU A 184 19.44 -3.33 -1.37
N MET A 185 19.87 -2.15 -1.86
CA MET A 185 21.19 -1.95 -2.48
C MET A 185 22.37 -2.18 -1.54
N LYS A 186 22.23 -1.84 -0.24
CA LYS A 186 23.28 -2.07 0.75
C LYS A 186 23.47 -3.56 1.04
N ARG A 187 22.37 -4.32 1.12
CA ARG A 187 22.42 -5.77 1.38
C ARG A 187 22.75 -6.60 0.14
N LEU A 188 22.41 -6.12 -1.06
CA LEU A 188 22.83 -6.70 -2.35
C LEU A 188 24.36 -6.72 -2.48
N ARG A 189 25.04 -5.67 -1.99
CA ARG A 189 26.51 -5.58 -1.98
C ARG A 189 27.18 -6.50 -0.95
N GLU A 190 26.44 -6.99 0.05
CA GLU A 190 26.97 -7.79 1.16
C GLU A 190 26.81 -9.31 0.98
N ASN A 191 26.32 -9.80 -0.18
CA ASN A 191 26.09 -11.24 -0.44
C ASN A 191 25.23 -11.94 0.64
N ALA A 192 24.35 -11.20 1.30
CA ALA A 192 23.36 -11.79 2.19
C ALA A 192 22.35 -12.60 1.35
N MET A 193 22.00 -13.81 1.81
CA MET A 193 20.95 -14.60 1.17
C MET A 193 19.65 -13.79 1.16
N LEU A 194 19.15 -13.48 -0.03
CA LEU A 194 17.87 -12.80 -0.24
C LEU A 194 16.74 -13.78 0.08
N GLU A 195 15.86 -13.41 1.00
CA GLU A 195 14.65 -14.17 1.32
C GLU A 195 13.54 -13.77 0.35
N ALA A 196 12.91 -14.76 -0.26
CA ALA A 196 11.77 -14.57 -1.14
C ALA A 196 10.54 -15.27 -0.56
N GLU A 197 9.42 -14.56 -0.56
CA GLU A 197 8.14 -14.98 0.00
C GLU A 197 7.13 -15.05 -1.14
N ILE A 198 6.29 -16.09 -1.12
CA ILE A 198 5.21 -16.24 -2.11
C ILE A 198 3.89 -16.22 -1.35
N SER A 199 3.06 -15.23 -1.68
CA SER A 199 1.72 -15.08 -1.11
C SER A 199 0.80 -16.21 -1.56
N VAL A 200 -0.25 -16.45 -0.79
CA VAL A 200 -1.32 -17.41 -1.11
C VAL A 200 -1.97 -17.08 -2.46
N ASN A 201 -2.03 -15.80 -2.82
CA ASN A 201 -2.60 -15.33 -4.09
C ASN A 201 -1.64 -15.46 -5.29
N GLY A 202 -0.44 -15.98 -5.08
CA GLY A 202 0.60 -16.11 -6.11
C GLY A 202 1.48 -14.89 -6.29
N ASP A 203 1.30 -13.81 -5.53
CA ASP A 203 2.22 -12.67 -5.55
C ASP A 203 3.59 -13.08 -4.99
N VAL A 204 4.64 -12.86 -5.77
CA VAL A 204 6.02 -13.20 -5.40
C VAL A 204 6.71 -11.95 -4.92
N PHE A 205 7.25 -12.01 -3.70
CA PHE A 205 8.01 -10.95 -3.09
C PHE A 205 9.45 -11.41 -2.88
N VAL A 206 10.42 -10.53 -3.16
CA VAL A 206 11.81 -10.73 -2.75
C VAL A 206 12.14 -9.59 -1.79
N GLU A 207 12.47 -9.91 -0.53
CA GLU A 207 12.72 -8.92 0.52
C GLU A 207 11.57 -7.89 0.64
N GLY A 208 10.32 -8.36 0.57
CA GLY A 208 9.11 -7.51 0.63
C GLY A 208 8.82 -6.67 -0.62
N HIS A 209 9.56 -6.83 -1.72
CA HIS A 209 9.28 -6.16 -3.00
C HIS A 209 8.51 -7.08 -3.93
N HIS A 210 7.38 -6.62 -4.45
CA HIS A 210 6.58 -7.38 -5.42
C HIS A 210 7.34 -7.49 -6.75
N VAL A 211 7.82 -8.69 -7.09
CA VAL A 211 8.63 -8.93 -8.30
C VAL A 211 7.81 -9.49 -9.45
N GLY A 212 6.66 -10.09 -9.16
CA GLY A 212 5.80 -10.69 -10.16
C GLY A 212 4.77 -11.61 -9.56
N GLN A 213 4.02 -12.28 -10.44
CA GLN A 213 2.92 -13.15 -10.04
C GLN A 213 3.12 -14.57 -10.57
N LEU A 214 2.76 -15.55 -9.74
CA LEU A 214 2.85 -16.97 -9.99
C LEU A 214 1.46 -17.58 -10.23
N ALA A 215 1.16 -17.88 -11.49
CA ALA A 215 -0.07 -18.53 -11.94
C ALA A 215 0.23 -19.98 -12.35
N GLY A 216 -0.37 -20.96 -11.65
CA GLY A 216 -0.05 -22.37 -11.85
C GLY A 216 1.44 -22.66 -11.64
N PHE A 217 2.16 -23.00 -12.72
CA PHE A 217 3.62 -23.20 -12.76
C PHE A 217 4.35 -22.16 -13.62
N ARG A 218 3.75 -20.98 -13.83
CA ARG A 218 4.34 -19.89 -14.62
C ARG A 218 4.46 -18.61 -13.82
N PHE A 219 5.63 -18.00 -13.88
CA PHE A 219 5.96 -16.74 -13.26
C PHE A 219 5.94 -15.62 -14.29
N THR A 220 5.22 -14.55 -13.98
CA THR A 220 5.16 -13.33 -14.79
C THR A 220 5.79 -12.18 -14.02
N PRO A 221 6.98 -11.69 -14.42
CA PRO A 221 7.63 -10.56 -13.76
C PRO A 221 6.89 -9.25 -14.04
N ILE A 222 6.93 -8.31 -13.09
CA ILE A 222 6.44 -6.94 -13.30
C ILE A 222 7.49 -6.11 -14.05
N ALA A 223 7.06 -5.36 -15.07
CA ALA A 223 7.92 -4.48 -15.84
C ALA A 223 8.39 -3.28 -14.99
N GLY A 224 9.69 -2.97 -15.01
CA GLY A 224 10.25 -1.78 -14.34
C GLY A 224 11.62 -1.96 -13.67
N THR A 225 12.17 -3.17 -13.62
CA THR A 225 13.51 -3.46 -13.07
C THR A 225 14.53 -3.59 -14.19
N GLU A 226 15.02 -2.46 -14.72
CA GLU A 226 16.17 -2.45 -15.65
C GLU A 226 17.47 -2.11 -14.89
N GLY A 227 18.50 -2.92 -15.08
CA GLY A 227 19.83 -2.71 -14.50
C GLY A 227 20.57 -4.02 -14.17
N PRO A 228 21.88 -3.94 -13.84
CA PRO A 228 22.66 -5.09 -13.38
C PRO A 228 22.04 -5.79 -12.15
N ASP A 229 21.28 -5.04 -11.34
CA ASP A 229 20.61 -5.53 -10.11
C ASP A 229 19.35 -6.37 -10.39
N ALA A 230 18.75 -6.22 -11.57
CA ALA A 230 17.60 -7.03 -12.00
C ALA A 230 17.95 -8.52 -12.09
N LYS A 231 19.20 -8.84 -12.47
CA LYS A 231 19.68 -10.22 -12.56
C LYS A 231 19.76 -10.90 -11.20
N ALA A 232 20.18 -10.17 -10.16
CA ALA A 232 20.28 -10.71 -8.80
C ALA A 232 18.89 -10.98 -8.20
N VAL A 233 17.96 -10.04 -8.38
CA VAL A 233 16.55 -10.21 -7.97
C VAL A 233 15.88 -11.36 -8.70
N GLN A 234 16.11 -11.47 -10.02
CA GLN A 234 15.62 -12.62 -10.80
C GLN A 234 16.22 -13.95 -10.32
N GLY A 235 17.52 -14.00 -10.00
CA GLY A 235 18.15 -15.21 -9.47
C GLY A 235 17.57 -15.65 -8.13
N ALA A 236 17.32 -14.72 -7.21
CA ALA A 236 16.68 -15.01 -5.93
C ALA A 236 15.24 -15.50 -6.10
N ALA A 237 14.46 -14.82 -6.95
CA ALA A 237 13.11 -15.25 -7.30
C ALA A 237 13.11 -16.67 -7.90
N GLN A 238 13.98 -16.95 -8.87
CA GLN A 238 14.09 -18.27 -9.50
C GLN A 238 14.39 -19.39 -8.51
N LYS A 239 15.25 -19.15 -7.52
CA LYS A 239 15.57 -20.15 -6.49
C LYS A 239 14.38 -20.46 -5.59
N ALA A 240 13.61 -19.44 -5.19
CA ALA A 240 12.40 -19.64 -4.40
C ALA A 240 11.25 -20.26 -5.20
N LEU A 241 11.13 -19.89 -6.47
CA LEU A 241 10.16 -20.49 -7.40
C LEU A 241 10.39 -22.00 -7.56
N ALA A 242 11.65 -22.45 -7.61
CA ALA A 242 11.95 -23.88 -7.69
C ALA A 242 11.37 -24.67 -6.50
N LEU A 243 11.56 -24.18 -5.27
CA LEU A 243 11.03 -24.82 -4.06
C LEU A 243 9.50 -24.81 -4.03
N GLU A 244 8.88 -23.68 -4.40
CA GLU A 244 7.41 -23.59 -4.47
C GLU A 244 6.82 -24.46 -5.58
N PHE A 245 7.53 -24.63 -6.70
CA PHE A 245 7.11 -25.56 -7.76
C PHE A 245 7.13 -27.01 -7.30
N GLU A 246 8.11 -27.43 -6.50
CA GLU A 246 8.09 -28.75 -5.87
C GLU A 246 6.90 -28.92 -4.93
N ALA A 247 6.64 -27.93 -4.07
CA ALA A 247 5.51 -27.96 -3.14
C ALA A 247 4.15 -27.96 -3.88
N ARG A 248 3.98 -27.16 -4.94
CA ARG A 248 2.80 -27.16 -5.81
C ARG A 248 2.64 -28.47 -6.57
N ALA A 249 3.73 -29.03 -7.09
CA ALA A 249 3.71 -30.32 -7.77
C ALA A 249 3.21 -31.44 -6.84
N ALA A 250 3.69 -31.47 -5.60
CA ALA A 250 3.20 -32.42 -4.59
C ALA A 250 1.71 -32.23 -4.27
N ARG A 251 1.26 -30.97 -4.09
CA ARG A 251 -0.16 -30.65 -3.86
C ARG A 251 -1.04 -31.07 -5.04
N LEU A 252 -0.64 -30.75 -6.27
CA LEU A 252 -1.35 -31.15 -7.46
C LEU A 252 -1.40 -32.67 -7.56
N TYR A 253 -0.28 -33.37 -7.36
CA TYR A 253 -0.23 -34.83 -7.40
C TYR A 253 -1.21 -35.50 -6.43
N ALA A 254 -1.38 -34.91 -5.23
CA ALA A 254 -2.32 -35.36 -4.22
C ALA A 254 -3.78 -34.88 -4.44
N SER A 255 -4.02 -33.94 -5.37
CA SER A 255 -5.34 -33.34 -5.58
C SER A 255 -6.40 -34.30 -6.13
N GLY A 256 -7.66 -34.04 -5.81
CA GLY A 256 -8.81 -34.78 -6.32
C GLY A 256 -9.18 -34.36 -7.75
N ASN A 257 -10.05 -35.12 -8.42
CA ASN A 257 -10.53 -34.74 -9.75
C ASN A 257 -11.39 -33.47 -9.73
N ASN A 258 -12.01 -33.13 -8.60
CA ASN A 258 -12.84 -31.93 -8.46
C ASN A 258 -12.02 -30.62 -8.47
N ASP A 259 -10.71 -30.70 -8.22
CA ASP A 259 -9.81 -29.55 -8.24
C ASP A 259 -9.31 -29.24 -9.65
N LEU A 260 -9.61 -30.11 -10.62
CA LEU A 260 -9.17 -30.04 -12.00
C LEU A 260 -10.35 -29.86 -12.95
N ALA A 261 -10.17 -29.05 -13.99
CA ALA A 261 -11.17 -28.81 -15.01
C ALA A 261 -10.55 -28.73 -16.41
N VAL A 262 -11.30 -29.21 -17.41
CA VAL A 262 -10.98 -29.01 -18.83
C VAL A 262 -11.89 -27.90 -19.36
N GLY A 263 -11.28 -26.84 -19.88
CA GLY A 263 -11.99 -25.75 -20.56
C GLY A 263 -12.36 -26.10 -21.99
N SER A 264 -13.36 -25.41 -22.53
CA SER A 264 -13.78 -25.56 -23.94
C SER A 264 -12.71 -25.11 -24.94
N ASP A 265 -11.74 -24.31 -24.49
CA ASP A 265 -10.55 -23.89 -25.24
C ASP A 265 -9.42 -24.93 -25.23
N GLY A 266 -9.65 -26.08 -24.59
CA GLY A 266 -8.66 -27.13 -24.39
C GLY A 266 -7.66 -26.81 -23.29
N SER A 267 -7.86 -25.77 -22.48
CA SER A 267 -7.03 -25.51 -21.30
C SER A 267 -7.34 -26.50 -20.19
N VAL A 268 -6.32 -26.95 -19.47
CA VAL A 268 -6.49 -27.72 -18.24
C VAL A 268 -6.12 -26.82 -17.07
N ARG A 269 -7.04 -26.68 -16.12
CA ARG A 269 -6.91 -25.78 -14.97
C ARG A 269 -6.92 -26.56 -13.68
N TRP A 270 -6.10 -26.12 -12.72
CA TRP A 270 -6.08 -26.61 -11.35
C TRP A 270 -6.42 -25.44 -10.42
N LEU A 271 -7.49 -25.57 -9.62
CA LEU A 271 -7.99 -24.50 -8.74
C LEU A 271 -8.18 -23.15 -9.47
N GLY A 272 -8.59 -23.20 -10.75
CA GLY A 272 -8.82 -22.02 -11.60
C GLY A 272 -7.61 -21.59 -12.44
N GLU A 273 -6.39 -22.00 -12.04
CA GLU A 273 -5.14 -21.60 -12.70
C GLU A 273 -4.77 -22.54 -13.87
N PRO A 274 -4.32 -22.02 -15.02
CA PRO A 274 -3.92 -22.85 -16.16
C PRO A 274 -2.62 -23.61 -15.88
N VAL A 275 -2.67 -24.94 -16.01
CA VAL A 275 -1.52 -25.84 -15.78
C VAL A 275 -1.15 -26.66 -17.02
N GLY A 276 -2.05 -26.76 -18.00
CA GLY A 276 -1.80 -27.50 -19.23
C GLY A 276 -2.72 -27.08 -20.37
N ARG A 277 -2.42 -27.58 -21.56
CA ARG A 277 -3.28 -27.45 -22.74
C ARG A 277 -3.33 -28.77 -23.50
N LEU A 278 -4.52 -29.16 -23.92
CA LEU A 278 -4.73 -30.32 -24.79
C LEU A 278 -4.40 -29.96 -26.24
N ALA A 279 -3.65 -30.83 -26.89
CA ALA A 279 -3.30 -30.73 -28.30
C ALA A 279 -3.72 -32.01 -29.04
N SER A 280 -3.88 -31.87 -30.36
CA SER A 280 -4.19 -33.00 -31.23
C SER A 280 -3.12 -34.10 -31.11
N SER A 281 -3.56 -35.34 -31.18
CA SER A 281 -2.73 -36.54 -31.27
C SER A 281 -3.24 -37.43 -32.41
N ASP A 282 -2.64 -38.60 -32.58
CA ASP A 282 -3.04 -39.59 -33.58
C ASP A 282 -4.41 -40.23 -33.27
N HIS A 283 -4.95 -40.03 -32.08
CA HIS A 283 -6.23 -40.58 -31.65
C HIS A 283 -7.08 -39.51 -30.97
N ILE A 284 -8.26 -39.23 -31.53
CA ILE A 284 -9.11 -38.10 -31.12
C ILE A 284 -9.52 -38.13 -29.64
N MET A 285 -9.73 -39.32 -29.07
CA MET A 285 -10.05 -39.50 -27.64
C MET A 285 -8.83 -39.62 -26.71
N ARG A 286 -7.61 -39.43 -27.23
CA ARG A 286 -6.37 -39.49 -26.44
C ARG A 286 -5.51 -38.26 -26.73
N PRO A 287 -6.00 -37.06 -26.39
CA PRO A 287 -5.27 -35.83 -26.69
C PRO A 287 -3.91 -35.82 -26.01
N ARG A 288 -2.94 -35.16 -26.64
CA ARG A 288 -1.63 -34.94 -26.04
C ARG A 288 -1.72 -33.80 -25.03
N LEU A 289 -1.12 -33.97 -23.85
CA LEU A 289 -0.96 -32.90 -22.88
C LEU A 289 0.30 -32.07 -23.21
N ILE A 290 0.12 -30.76 -23.33
CA ILE A 290 1.21 -29.78 -23.31
C ILE A 290 1.21 -29.11 -21.92
N LEU A 291 2.28 -29.29 -21.17
CA LEU A 291 2.42 -28.69 -19.84
C LEU A 291 2.70 -27.18 -19.96
N LEU A 292 2.00 -26.38 -19.16
CA LEU A 292 2.23 -24.93 -19.04
C LEU A 292 3.04 -24.67 -17.76
N ALA A 293 4.36 -24.72 -17.88
CA ALA A 293 5.28 -24.51 -16.78
C ALA A 293 6.58 -23.83 -17.24
N ASP A 294 7.21 -23.07 -16.33
CA ASP A 294 8.52 -22.50 -16.54
C ASP A 294 9.64 -23.53 -16.30
N GLU A 295 10.86 -23.18 -16.70
CA GLU A 295 12.03 -24.07 -16.71
C GLU A 295 12.43 -24.59 -15.33
N GLN A 296 12.04 -23.92 -14.25
CA GLN A 296 12.37 -24.31 -12.89
C GLN A 296 11.62 -25.58 -12.44
N LEU A 297 10.51 -25.95 -13.10
CA LEU A 297 9.81 -27.21 -12.83
C LEU A 297 10.54 -28.37 -13.55
N THR A 298 11.36 -29.11 -12.81
CA THR A 298 12.23 -30.15 -13.35
C THR A 298 12.10 -31.49 -12.61
N GLY A 299 12.71 -32.53 -13.18
CA GLY A 299 12.82 -33.87 -12.58
C GLY A 299 11.47 -34.46 -12.16
N ASN A 300 11.46 -35.14 -11.01
CA ASN A 300 10.31 -35.86 -10.48
C ASN A 300 9.08 -34.95 -10.27
N ALA A 301 9.28 -33.69 -9.89
CA ALA A 301 8.18 -32.75 -9.70
C ALA A 301 7.41 -32.53 -11.02
N ARG A 302 8.12 -32.35 -12.13
CA ARG A 302 7.51 -32.23 -13.46
C ARG A 302 6.77 -33.50 -13.86
N GLU A 303 7.37 -34.67 -13.65
CA GLU A 303 6.76 -35.96 -13.99
C GLU A 303 5.47 -36.21 -13.19
N HIS A 304 5.46 -35.89 -11.89
CA HIS A 304 4.27 -35.97 -11.05
C HIS A 304 3.12 -35.10 -11.56
N VAL A 305 3.43 -33.85 -11.95
CA VAL A 305 2.45 -32.92 -12.50
C VAL A 305 1.86 -33.48 -13.79
N VAL A 306 2.69 -33.91 -14.74
CA VAL A 306 2.25 -34.49 -16.02
C VAL A 306 1.38 -35.72 -15.79
N ALA A 307 1.88 -36.70 -15.02
CA ALA A 307 1.16 -37.94 -14.76
C ALA A 307 -0.20 -37.69 -14.08
N ARG A 308 -0.27 -36.73 -13.16
CA ARG A 308 -1.53 -36.38 -12.49
C ARG A 308 -2.55 -35.78 -13.45
N ILE A 309 -2.13 -34.86 -14.31
CA ILE A 309 -3.00 -34.18 -15.28
C ILE A 309 -3.47 -35.20 -16.33
N GLU A 310 -2.57 -36.03 -16.87
CA GLU A 310 -2.93 -37.09 -17.82
C GLU A 310 -3.94 -38.08 -17.22
N ARG A 311 -3.72 -38.49 -15.96
CA ARG A 311 -4.68 -39.36 -15.25
C ARG A 311 -6.07 -38.71 -15.17
N PHE A 312 -6.14 -37.42 -14.87
CA PHE A 312 -7.41 -36.69 -14.84
C PHE A 312 -8.06 -36.60 -16.22
N VAL A 313 -7.30 -36.20 -17.24
CA VAL A 313 -7.81 -36.04 -18.61
C VAL A 313 -8.33 -37.38 -19.15
N ASN A 314 -7.57 -38.45 -18.98
CA ASN A 314 -7.98 -39.79 -19.40
C ASN A 314 -9.25 -40.24 -18.67
N HIS A 315 -9.32 -40.01 -17.36
CA HIS A 315 -10.53 -40.32 -16.58
C HIS A 315 -11.74 -39.50 -17.04
N HIS A 316 -11.56 -38.20 -17.28
CA HIS A 316 -12.63 -37.30 -17.71
C HIS A 316 -13.17 -37.73 -19.08
N ILE A 317 -12.29 -37.97 -20.06
CA ILE A 317 -12.68 -38.44 -21.39
C ILE A 317 -13.36 -39.80 -21.31
N ALA A 318 -12.78 -40.76 -20.58
CA ALA A 318 -13.38 -42.09 -20.44
C ALA A 318 -14.74 -42.06 -19.72
N THR A 319 -14.99 -41.06 -18.88
CA THR A 319 -16.28 -40.90 -18.19
C THR A 319 -17.32 -40.24 -19.11
N VAL A 320 -16.96 -39.13 -19.77
CA VAL A 320 -17.89 -38.37 -20.62
C VAL A 320 -18.19 -39.11 -21.93
N LEU A 321 -17.17 -39.73 -22.53
CA LEU A 321 -17.27 -40.47 -23.80
C LEU A 321 -17.39 -41.98 -23.57
N LYS A 322 -17.75 -42.42 -22.36
CA LYS A 322 -17.93 -43.85 -22.05
C LYS A 322 -18.73 -44.61 -23.10
N PRO A 323 -19.91 -44.12 -23.56
CA PRO A 323 -20.68 -44.85 -24.57
C PRO A 323 -19.92 -45.04 -25.89
N LEU A 324 -19.07 -44.09 -26.27
CA LEU A 324 -18.26 -44.21 -27.49
C LEU A 324 -17.06 -45.14 -27.30
N ASP A 325 -16.42 -45.14 -26.12
CA ASP A 325 -15.35 -46.10 -25.80
C ASP A 325 -15.90 -47.52 -25.75
N ASP A 326 -17.05 -47.74 -25.10
CA ASP A 326 -17.75 -49.02 -25.05
C ASP A 326 -18.12 -49.49 -26.48
N LEU A 327 -18.69 -48.59 -27.30
CA LEU A 327 -19.05 -48.89 -28.69
C LEU A 327 -17.83 -49.21 -29.58
N SER A 328 -16.69 -48.54 -29.34
CA SER A 328 -15.45 -48.81 -30.09
C SER A 328 -14.84 -50.18 -29.78
N ARG A 329 -15.16 -50.76 -28.62
CA ARG A 329 -14.64 -52.05 -28.14
C ARG A 329 -15.63 -53.21 -28.28
N ALA A 330 -16.84 -52.95 -28.77
CA ALA A 330 -17.88 -53.96 -28.91
C ALA A 330 -17.47 -55.00 -29.98
N GLU A 331 -17.08 -56.19 -29.53
CA GLU A 331 -16.66 -57.31 -30.39
C GLU A 331 -17.86 -58.10 -30.97
N ASP A 332 -19.02 -57.97 -30.34
CA ASP A 332 -20.29 -58.60 -30.70
C ASP A 332 -21.01 -57.89 -31.85
N LEU A 333 -20.59 -56.68 -32.23
CA LEU A 333 -21.10 -55.98 -33.40
C LEU A 333 -20.62 -56.62 -34.70
N GLN A 334 -21.55 -56.92 -35.61
CA GLN A 334 -21.28 -57.50 -36.92
C GLN A 334 -21.94 -56.70 -38.05
N GLY A 335 -21.42 -56.88 -39.27
CA GLY A 335 -22.00 -56.32 -40.50
C GLY A 335 -22.25 -54.81 -40.43
N LEU A 336 -23.48 -54.42 -40.76
CA LEU A 336 -23.90 -53.02 -40.85
C LEU A 336 -23.86 -52.28 -39.50
N ALA A 337 -24.14 -52.98 -38.39
CA ALA A 337 -24.09 -52.39 -37.05
C ALA A 337 -22.67 -51.99 -36.67
N LYS A 338 -21.68 -52.83 -37.01
CA LYS A 338 -20.25 -52.51 -36.81
C LYS A 338 -19.81 -51.32 -37.67
N GLY A 339 -20.27 -51.25 -38.92
CA GLY A 339 -19.98 -50.12 -39.80
C GLY A 339 -20.56 -48.80 -39.28
N LEU A 340 -21.82 -48.83 -38.83
CA LEU A 340 -22.48 -47.66 -38.26
C LEU A 340 -21.84 -47.22 -36.92
N ALA A 341 -21.50 -48.19 -36.07
CA ALA A 341 -20.77 -47.94 -34.82
C ALA A 341 -19.41 -47.28 -35.08
N PHE A 342 -18.65 -47.79 -36.06
CA PHE A 342 -17.39 -47.18 -36.48
C PHE A 342 -17.57 -45.73 -36.94
N GLN A 343 -18.54 -45.48 -37.82
CA GLN A 343 -18.84 -44.11 -38.27
C GLN A 343 -19.29 -43.20 -37.11
N LEU A 344 -20.06 -43.72 -36.16
CA LEU A 344 -20.51 -42.96 -35.00
C LEU A 344 -19.33 -42.58 -34.09
N VAL A 345 -18.40 -43.50 -33.86
CA VAL A 345 -17.17 -43.26 -33.09
C VAL A 345 -16.27 -42.24 -33.80
N GLU A 346 -16.05 -42.39 -35.11
CA GLU A 346 -15.24 -41.47 -35.93
C GLU A 346 -15.80 -40.04 -35.92
N ASN A 347 -17.12 -39.89 -35.82
CA ASN A 347 -17.79 -38.58 -35.74
C ASN A 347 -18.15 -38.16 -34.31
N LEU A 348 -17.48 -38.71 -33.29
CA LEU A 348 -17.64 -38.34 -31.87
C LEU A 348 -19.10 -38.40 -31.37
N GLY A 349 -19.87 -39.37 -31.86
CA GLY A 349 -21.27 -39.57 -31.48
C GLY A 349 -22.28 -38.74 -32.27
N VAL A 350 -21.84 -37.90 -33.22
CA VAL A 350 -22.72 -36.98 -33.96
C VAL A 350 -22.66 -37.25 -35.45
N MET A 351 -23.78 -37.67 -36.03
CA MET A 351 -23.90 -37.90 -37.48
C MET A 351 -25.17 -37.26 -38.03
N PHE A 352 -25.14 -36.82 -39.29
CA PHE A 352 -26.37 -36.36 -39.95
C PHE A 352 -27.27 -37.55 -40.25
N ARG A 353 -28.53 -37.46 -39.78
CA ARG A 353 -29.50 -38.55 -39.93
C ARG A 353 -29.67 -39.01 -41.39
N ARG A 354 -29.60 -38.08 -42.34
CA ARG A 354 -29.77 -38.34 -43.78
C ARG A 354 -28.67 -39.26 -44.35
N ASP A 355 -27.47 -39.21 -43.79
CA ASP A 355 -26.30 -39.95 -44.29
C ASP A 355 -26.35 -41.43 -43.87
N VAL A 356 -27.13 -41.75 -42.83
CA VAL A 356 -27.27 -43.11 -42.26
C VAL A 356 -28.74 -43.57 -42.20
N ALA A 357 -29.63 -42.92 -42.94
CA ALA A 357 -31.07 -43.14 -42.85
C ALA A 357 -31.47 -44.55 -43.27
N GLU A 358 -30.98 -44.98 -44.43
CA GLU A 358 -31.26 -46.31 -44.99
C GLU A 358 -30.55 -47.41 -44.19
N ASP A 359 -29.28 -47.20 -43.81
CA ASP A 359 -28.53 -48.17 -43.01
C ASP A 359 -29.23 -48.50 -41.68
N VAL A 360 -29.71 -47.47 -40.97
CA VAL A 360 -30.47 -47.66 -39.73
C VAL A 360 -31.82 -48.34 -39.96
N LYS A 361 -32.49 -48.10 -41.10
CA LYS A 361 -33.75 -48.78 -41.43
C LYS A 361 -33.54 -50.28 -41.64
N THR A 362 -32.42 -50.65 -42.27
CA THR A 362 -32.08 -52.05 -42.57
C THR A 362 -31.58 -52.85 -41.37
N LEU A 363 -31.16 -52.20 -40.28
CA LEU A 363 -30.81 -52.90 -39.03
C LEU A 363 -32.04 -53.59 -38.43
N ASP A 364 -31.89 -54.88 -38.11
CA ASP A 364 -32.88 -55.66 -37.36
C ASP A 364 -32.91 -55.28 -35.87
N GLN A 365 -33.81 -55.90 -35.11
CA GLN A 365 -34.03 -55.56 -33.72
C GLN A 365 -32.85 -55.93 -32.82
N ASP A 366 -32.19 -57.06 -33.09
CA ASP A 366 -31.06 -57.55 -32.32
C ASP A 366 -29.83 -56.66 -32.54
N ALA A 367 -29.55 -56.26 -33.78
CA ALA A 367 -28.47 -55.34 -34.11
C ALA A 367 -28.67 -53.91 -33.57
N ARG A 368 -29.94 -53.48 -33.41
CA ARG A 368 -30.26 -52.21 -32.74
C ARG A 368 -30.09 -52.32 -31.22
N ALA A 369 -30.37 -53.48 -30.64
CA ALA A 369 -30.20 -53.72 -29.22
C ALA A 369 -28.71 -53.78 -28.84
N SER A 370 -27.85 -54.36 -29.68
CA SER A 370 -26.39 -54.43 -29.45
C SER A 370 -25.67 -53.07 -29.58
N MET A 371 -26.31 -52.07 -30.19
CA MET A 371 -25.77 -50.71 -30.33
C MET A 371 -26.17 -49.74 -29.21
N ARG A 372 -27.06 -50.17 -28.29
CA ARG A 372 -27.54 -49.39 -27.14
C ARG A 372 -26.82 -49.79 -25.88
#